data_AF-A0A850QYM3-F1
#
_entry.id   AF-A0A850QYM3-F1
#
_cell.length_a   1.000
_cell.length_b   1.000
_cell.length_c   1.000
_cell.angle_alpha   90.00
_cell.angle_beta   90.00
_cell.angle_gamma   90.00
#
_symmetry.space_group_name_H-M   'P 1'
#
loop_
_entity.id
_entity.type
_entity.pdbx_description
1 polymer ?
#
loop_
_entity_poly.entity_id
_entity_poly.type
_entity_poly.pdbx_seq_one_letter_code
_entity_poly.pdbx_strand_id
1 'polypeptide(L)'
;MNRLGNEFNKWVNRGLDRHVRLAVTGLSRAGKTAFITSLVNQLLHVSTNPRLPLFTPVREGHLLGAKRVPQLDMHIPKFGYDEGMASILSTPPAWPEPTRDVSQIRLA
;
A
#
# COMPACT_ATOMS: atom_id res chain seq x y z
N MET A 1 -34.00 -17.35 3.56
CA MET A 1 -34.36 -15.99 3.10
C MET A 1 -33.22 -14.95 3.16
N ASN A 2 -32.03 -15.24 3.70
CA ASN A 2 -30.97 -14.23 3.89
C ASN A 2 -29.92 -14.14 2.76
N ARG A 3 -30.02 -14.98 1.72
CA ARG A 3 -28.99 -15.10 0.68
C ARG A 3 -29.05 -13.95 -0.34
N LEU A 4 -30.25 -13.50 -0.70
CA LEU A 4 -30.47 -12.41 -1.67
C LEU A 4 -30.04 -11.04 -1.13
N GLY A 5 -30.36 -10.74 0.13
CA GLY A 5 -29.94 -9.48 0.77
C GLY A 5 -28.41 -9.39 0.93
N ASN A 6 -27.75 -10.50 1.22
CA ASN A 6 -26.29 -10.55 1.32
C ASN A 6 -25.59 -10.33 -0.03
N GLU A 7 -26.12 -10.87 -1.12
CA GLU A 7 -25.58 -10.65 -2.47
C GLU A 7 -25.80 -9.21 -2.96
N PHE A 8 -26.96 -8.61 -2.65
CA PHE A 8 -27.23 -7.20 -2.95
C PHE A 8 -26.29 -6.26 -2.19
N ASN A 9 -26.11 -6.49 -0.88
CA ASN A 9 -25.16 -5.73 -0.07
C ASN A 9 -23.72 -5.89 -0.54
N LYS A 10 -23.30 -7.07 -1.03
CA LYS A 10 -21.97 -7.25 -1.64
C LYS A 10 -21.81 -6.40 -2.90
N TRP A 11 -22.84 -6.34 -3.74
CA TRP A 11 -22.81 -5.52 -4.97
C TRP A 11 -22.73 -4.02 -4.68
N VAL A 12 -23.55 -3.52 -3.75
CA VAL A 12 -23.52 -2.11 -3.33
C VAL A 12 -22.15 -1.79 -2.71
N ASN A 13 -21.63 -2.66 -1.84
CA ASN A 13 -20.32 -2.48 -1.22
C ASN A 13 -19.14 -2.54 -2.20
N ARG A 14 -19.30 -3.18 -3.36
CA ARG A 14 -18.32 -3.22 -4.45
C ARG A 14 -18.40 -1.99 -5.36
N GLY A 15 -19.56 -1.33 -5.43
CA GLY A 15 -19.78 -0.14 -6.26
C GLY A 15 -19.41 1.18 -5.60
N LEU A 16 -19.23 1.20 -4.27
CA LEU A 16 -18.83 2.40 -3.54
C LEU A 16 -17.31 2.42 -3.33
N ASP A 17 -16.67 3.53 -3.69
CA ASP A 17 -15.27 3.77 -3.39
C ASP A 17 -15.04 3.74 -1.87
N ARG A 18 -14.09 2.90 -1.45
CA ARG A 18 -13.71 2.76 -0.05
C ARG A 18 -12.36 3.43 0.18
N HIS A 19 -12.29 4.24 1.23
CA HIS A 19 -11.06 4.91 1.64
C HIS A 19 -10.59 4.45 3.01
N VAL A 20 -9.32 4.09 3.10
CA VAL A 20 -8.64 3.77 4.37
C VAL A 20 -7.38 4.63 4.45
N ARG A 21 -7.18 5.31 5.60
CA ARG A 21 -5.95 6.04 5.91
C ARG A 21 -5.20 5.28 7.00
N LEU A 22 -4.03 4.75 6.64
CA LEU A 22 -3.16 4.02 7.55
C LEU A 22 -2.00 4.92 7.98
N ALA A 23 -1.94 5.28 9.26
CA ALA A 23 -0.80 5.98 9.83
C ALA A 23 0.29 4.98 10.25
N VAL A 24 1.54 5.28 9.93
CA VAL A 24 2.71 4.48 10.32
C VAL A 24 3.64 5.37 11.15
N THR A 25 3.90 4.96 12.39
CA THR A 25 4.73 5.70 13.35
C THR A 25 5.64 4.74 14.13
N GLY A 26 6.50 5.30 14.98
CA GLY A 26 7.51 4.57 15.74
C GLY A 26 8.76 5.42 15.97
N LEU A 27 9.64 4.96 16.86
CA LEU A 27 10.89 5.64 17.17
C LEU A 27 11.78 5.84 15.93
N SER A 28 12.73 6.77 16.03
CA SER A 28 13.75 6.93 14.99
C SER A 28 14.47 5.60 14.75
N ARG A 29 14.77 5.29 13.50
CA ARG A 29 15.40 4.03 13.06
C ARG A 29 14.62 2.73 13.34
N ALA A 30 13.35 2.80 13.76
CA ALA A 30 12.49 1.62 13.92
C ALA A 30 12.08 0.92 12.59
N GLY A 31 12.62 1.35 11.44
CA GLY A 31 12.36 0.71 10.15
C GLY A 31 11.12 1.20 9.39
N LYS A 32 10.51 2.32 9.79
CA LYS A 32 9.29 2.87 9.16
C LYS A 32 9.41 3.04 7.63
N THR A 33 10.49 3.64 7.15
CA THR A 33 10.70 3.84 5.71
C THR A 33 10.77 2.50 4.98
N ALA A 34 11.61 1.57 5.46
CA ALA A 34 11.74 0.25 4.87
C ALA A 34 10.42 -0.54 4.87
N PHE A 35 9.64 -0.45 5.95
CA PHE A 35 8.32 -1.05 6.06
C PHE A 35 7.36 -0.50 4.99
N ILE A 36 7.21 0.83 4.88
CA ILE A 36 6.31 1.44 3.90
C ILE A 36 6.77 1.12 2.48
N THR A 37 8.07 1.23 2.18
CA THR A 37 8.64 0.90 0.86
C THR A 37 8.31 -0.54 0.47
N SER A 38 8.52 -1.50 1.38
CA SER A 38 8.20 -2.92 1.14
C SER A 38 6.70 -3.16 0.96
N LEU A 39 5.85 -2.58 1.83
CA LEU A 39 4.40 -2.72 1.75
C LEU A 39 3.87 -2.19 0.42
N VAL A 40 4.28 -0.98 0.02
CA VAL A 40 3.92 -0.38 -1.26
C VAL A 40 4.41 -1.27 -2.41
N ASN A 41 5.66 -1.76 -2.34
CA ASN A 41 6.21 -2.61 -3.38
C ASN A 41 5.38 -3.91 -3.59
N GLN A 42 5.00 -4.58 -2.50
CA GLN A 42 4.20 -5.79 -2.56
C GLN A 42 2.81 -5.54 -3.17
N LEU A 43 2.16 -4.43 -2.78
CA LEU A 43 0.84 -4.08 -3.32
C LEU A 43 0.91 -3.73 -4.82
N LEU A 44 1.91 -2.96 -5.24
CA LEU A 44 2.06 -2.57 -6.65
C LEU A 44 2.34 -3.76 -7.58
N HIS A 45 2.99 -4.82 -7.07
CA HIS A 45 3.35 -5.99 -7.86
C HIS A 45 2.42 -7.20 -7.65
N VAL A 46 1.32 -7.02 -6.90
CA VAL A 46 0.45 -8.13 -6.50
C VAL A 46 -0.22 -8.82 -7.69
N SER A 47 -0.49 -8.10 -8.77
CA SER A 47 -1.10 -8.63 -10.00
C SER A 47 -0.16 -9.53 -10.80
N THR A 48 1.14 -9.24 -10.76
CA THR A 48 2.19 -10.03 -11.43
C THR A 48 2.82 -11.09 -10.53
N ASN A 49 2.78 -10.88 -9.21
CA ASN A 49 3.45 -11.72 -8.22
C ASN A 49 2.62 -11.80 -6.92
N PRO A 50 1.54 -12.62 -6.88
CA PRO A 50 0.60 -12.67 -5.76
C PRO A 50 1.14 -13.49 -4.57
N ARG A 51 2.34 -13.18 -4.07
CA ARG A 51 3.01 -13.88 -2.96
C ARG A 51 2.62 -13.34 -1.57
N LEU A 52 1.31 -13.23 -1.31
CA LEU A 52 0.77 -12.78 -0.01
C LEU A 52 -0.26 -13.78 0.54
N PRO A 53 0.16 -15.02 0.91
CA PRO A 53 -0.78 -16.09 1.30
C PRO A 53 -1.58 -15.80 2.59
N LEU A 54 -1.06 -14.92 3.46
CA LEU A 54 -1.74 -14.49 4.68
C LEU A 54 -2.66 -13.28 4.44
N PHE A 55 -2.62 -12.67 3.25
CA PHE A 55 -3.50 -11.56 2.91
C PHE A 55 -4.72 -12.09 2.17
N THR A 56 -5.82 -12.29 2.90
CA THR A 56 -7.06 -12.92 2.41
C THR A 56 -7.54 -12.38 1.05
N PRO A 57 -7.56 -11.07 0.76
CA PRO A 57 -7.97 -10.56 -0.55
C PRO A 57 -7.10 -11.07 -1.71
N VAL A 58 -5.80 -11.28 -1.49
CA VAL A 58 -4.90 -11.85 -2.50
C VAL A 58 -5.11 -13.36 -2.61
N ARG A 59 -5.17 -14.05 -1.47
CA ARG A 59 -5.38 -15.51 -1.41
C ARG A 59 -6.68 -15.93 -2.11
N GLU A 60 -7.75 -15.14 -1.97
CA GLU A 60 -9.05 -15.41 -2.56
C GLU A 60 -9.20 -14.84 -4.00
N GLY A 61 -8.16 -14.23 -4.56
CA GLY A 61 -8.21 -13.63 -5.90
C GLY A 61 -9.12 -12.41 -6.02
N HIS A 62 -9.46 -11.77 -4.90
CA HIS A 62 -10.30 -10.57 -4.85
C HIS A 62 -9.51 -9.27 -5.10
N LEU A 63 -8.19 -9.26 -4.89
CA LEU A 63 -7.33 -8.10 -5.18
C LEU A 63 -6.78 -8.19 -6.61
N LEU A 64 -7.28 -7.32 -7.51
CA LEU A 64 -6.87 -7.30 -8.92
C LEU A 64 -5.49 -6.66 -9.14
N GLY A 65 -5.13 -5.70 -8.30
CA GLY A 65 -3.90 -4.94 -8.41
C GLY A 65 -3.93 -3.71 -7.50
N ALA A 66 -2.83 -2.97 -7.48
CA ALA A 66 -2.78 -1.64 -6.90
C ALA A 66 -1.98 -0.70 -7.80
N LYS A 67 -2.33 0.58 -7.80
CA LYS A 67 -1.57 1.63 -8.49
C LYS A 67 -1.35 2.83 -7.57
N ARG A 68 -0.25 3.53 -7.77
CA ARG A 68 -0.03 4.84 -7.15
C ARG A 68 -1.01 5.84 -7.75
N VAL A 69 -1.65 6.63 -6.91
CA VAL A 69 -2.55 7.71 -7.34
C VAL A 69 -2.12 9.04 -6.71
N PRO A 70 -2.49 10.19 -7.30
CA PRO A 70 -2.18 11.49 -6.73
C PRO A 70 -2.66 11.64 -5.29
N GLN A 71 -1.84 12.31 -4.48
CA GLN A 71 -2.21 12.69 -3.12
C GLN A 71 -3.30 13.77 -3.15
N LEU A 72 -4.17 13.75 -2.14
CA LEU A 72 -5.19 14.79 -1.95
C LEU A 72 -4.61 15.99 -1.22
N ASP A 73 -3.83 15.73 -0.17
CA ASP A 73 -3.28 16.75 0.72
C ASP A 73 -1.98 17.31 0.14
N MET A 74 -2.08 18.29 -0.78
CA MET A 74 -0.94 18.85 -1.51
C MET A 74 0.11 19.56 -0.65
N HIS A 75 -0.25 19.93 0.59
CA HIS A 75 0.65 20.55 1.56
C HIS A 75 1.59 19.54 2.24
N ILE A 76 1.32 18.23 2.14
CA ILE A 76 2.14 17.18 2.73
C ILE A 76 3.11 16.64 1.67
N PRO A 77 4.41 16.48 2.01
CA PRO A 77 5.37 15.84 1.11
C PRO A 77 4.96 14.43 0.71
N LYS A 78 5.29 14.05 -0.54
CA LYS A 78 5.12 12.68 -1.01
C LYS A 78 6.15 11.77 -0.34
N PHE A 79 5.76 10.55 -0.02
CA PHE A 79 6.67 9.52 0.44
C PHE A 79 7.57 9.06 -0.72
N GLY A 80 8.88 9.03 -0.49
CA GLY A 80 9.91 8.70 -1.48
C GLY A 80 10.03 7.20 -1.77
N TYR A 81 8.99 6.61 -2.38
CA TYR A 81 8.99 5.19 -2.74
C TYR A 81 10.07 4.88 -3.79
N ASP A 82 10.21 5.72 -4.82
CA ASP A 82 11.15 5.46 -5.92
C ASP A 82 12.60 5.58 -5.42
N GLU A 83 12.90 6.57 -4.57
CA GLU A 83 14.21 6.72 -3.91
C GLU A 83 14.51 5.54 -2.98
N GLY A 84 13.51 5.05 -2.25
CA GLY A 84 13.63 3.87 -1.41
C GLY A 84 13.94 2.61 -2.21
N MET A 85 13.24 2.39 -3.32
CA MET A 85 13.51 1.26 -4.21
C MET A 85 14.87 1.39 -4.89
N ALA A 86 15.26 2.59 -5.31
CA ALA A 86 16.58 2.85 -5.89
C ALA A 86 17.72 2.52 -4.90
N SER A 87 17.54 2.83 -3.61
CA SER A 87 18.50 2.47 -2.55
C SER A 87 18.61 0.95 -2.38
N ILE A 88 17.48 0.23 -2.40
CA ILE A 88 17.48 -1.24 -2.26
C ILE A 88 18.11 -1.92 -3.49
N LEU A 89 17.93 -1.33 -4.67
CA LEU A 89 18.43 -1.86 -5.94
C LEU A 89 19.84 -1.35 -6.29
N SER A 90 20.47 -0.53 -5.45
CA SER A 90 21.80 0.01 -5.71
C SER A 90 22.89 -1.07 -5.61
N THR A 91 24.10 -0.75 -6.08
CA THR A 91 25.28 -1.61 -5.95
C THR A 91 26.41 -0.84 -5.26
N PRO A 92 26.75 -1.14 -3.98
CA PRO A 92 26.11 -2.12 -3.10
C PRO A 92 24.67 -1.70 -2.71
N PRO A 93 23.78 -2.65 -2.37
CA PRO A 93 22.42 -2.34 -1.93
C PRO A 93 22.45 -1.66 -0.55
N ALA A 94 21.57 -0.68 -0.37
CA ALA A 94 21.45 0.08 0.88
C ALA A 94 20.01 0.18 1.37
N TRP A 95 19.84 0.37 2.68
CA TRP A 95 18.52 0.67 3.23
C TRP A 95 18.06 2.07 2.81
N PRO A 96 16.75 2.28 2.57
CA PRO A 96 16.22 3.61 2.31
C PRO A 96 16.52 4.59 3.44
N GLU A 97 16.80 5.84 3.07
CA GLU A 97 17.01 6.92 4.03
C GLU A 97 15.79 7.14 4.94
N PRO A 98 15.97 7.34 6.25
CA PRO A 98 14.87 7.65 7.16
C PRO A 98 14.11 8.93 6.75
N THR A 99 12.78 8.88 6.77
CA THR A 99 11.96 10.08 6.58
C THR A 99 12.24 11.08 7.70
N ARG A 100 12.47 12.34 7.34
CA ARG A 100 12.76 13.43 8.29
C ARG A 100 11.50 14.05 8.91
N ASP A 101 10.41 14.02 8.15
CA ASP A 101 9.12 14.59 8.53
C ASP A 101 7.97 13.71 8.03
N VAL A 102 6.73 14.10 8.36
CA VAL A 102 5.50 13.48 7.86
C VAL A 102 5.50 13.49 6.34
N SER A 103 5.18 12.34 5.76
CA SER A 103 5.01 12.16 4.33
C SER A 103 3.90 11.16 4.06
N GLN A 104 3.37 11.16 2.83
CA GLN A 104 2.24 10.32 2.47
C GLN A 104 2.37 9.71 1.08
N ILE A 105 1.71 8.57 0.88
CA ILE A 105 1.49 7.96 -0.42
C ILE A 105 0.07 7.42 -0.48
N ARG A 106 -0.54 7.45 -1.66
CA ARG A 106 -1.89 6.96 -1.88
C ARG A 106 -1.88 5.87 -2.95
N LEU A 107 -2.59 4.79 -2.66
CA LEU A 107 -2.79 3.65 -3.55
C LEU A 107 -4.29 3.50 -3.86
N ALA A 108 -4.60 2.95 -5.03
CA ALA A 108 -5.94 2.55 -5.46
C ALA A 108 -5.90 1.14 -6.05
#